data_AF-A0A3D0P518-F1
#
_entry.id   AF-A0A3D0P518-F1
#
_cell.length_a   1.000
_cell.length_b   1.000
_cell.length_c   1.000
_cell.angle_alpha   90.00
_cell.angle_beta   90.00
_cell.angle_gamma   90.00
#
_symmetry.space_group_name_H-M   'P 1'
#
loop_
_entity.id
_entity.type
_entity.pdbx_description
1 polymer ?
#
loop_
_entity_poly.entity_id
_entity_poly.type
_entity_poly.pdbx_seq_one_letter_code
_entity_poly.pdbx_strand_id
1 'polypeptide(L)'
;MHLFKRSITSILAVAIFSLSALGQQQGTVSGQVQDELGAAVVGATVTVVNPEGRVRTLTTNQRGEFTVSGLVPGIYTVRIAVPNFAIYENN
;
A
#
# COMPACT_ATOMS: atom_id res chain seq x y z
N MET A 1 31.54 -41.04 -5.97
CA MET A 1 31.60 -39.55 -5.98
C MET A 1 30.38 -38.91 -6.70
N HIS A 2 29.13 -39.35 -6.43
CA HIS A 2 27.91 -38.73 -7.01
C HIS A 2 26.92 -38.20 -5.96
N LEU A 3 27.13 -38.55 -4.67
CA LEU A 3 26.28 -38.10 -3.56
C LEU A 3 26.56 -36.64 -3.18
N PHE A 4 27.83 -36.20 -3.25
CA PHE A 4 28.23 -34.83 -2.93
C PHE A 4 27.68 -33.78 -3.92
N LYS A 5 27.57 -34.15 -5.21
CA LYS A 5 27.02 -33.26 -6.26
C LYS A 5 25.51 -33.05 -6.15
N ARG A 6 24.77 -34.03 -5.60
CA ARG A 6 23.30 -34.00 -5.40
C ARG A 6 22.93 -33.15 -4.17
N SER A 7 23.74 -33.18 -3.11
CA SER A 7 23.55 -32.33 -1.93
C SER A 7 23.76 -30.84 -2.23
N ILE A 8 24.74 -30.50 -3.08
CA ILE A 8 25.00 -29.12 -3.50
C ILE A 8 23.84 -28.54 -4.32
N THR A 9 23.23 -29.33 -5.20
CA THR A 9 22.08 -28.87 -6.01
C THR A 9 20.83 -28.64 -5.17
N SER A 10 20.55 -29.49 -4.18
CA SER A 10 19.41 -29.31 -3.27
C SER A 10 19.57 -28.09 -2.36
N ILE A 11 20.77 -27.83 -1.85
CA ILE A 11 21.05 -26.62 -1.03
C ILE A 11 20.90 -25.35 -1.87
N LEU A 12 21.36 -25.37 -3.12
CA LEU A 12 21.24 -24.24 -4.04
C LEU A 12 19.77 -23.95 -4.40
N ALA A 13 18.94 -24.98 -4.61
CA ALA A 13 17.51 -24.81 -4.89
C ALA A 13 16.73 -24.21 -3.71
N VAL A 14 17.03 -24.62 -2.47
CA VAL A 14 16.41 -24.07 -1.26
C VAL A 14 16.85 -22.61 -1.02
N ALA A 15 18.11 -22.28 -1.31
CA ALA A 15 18.61 -20.92 -1.20
C ALA A 15 17.90 -19.97 -2.18
N ILE A 16 17.73 -20.39 -3.45
CA ILE A 16 17.04 -19.57 -4.48
C ILE A 16 15.56 -19.38 -4.13
N PHE A 17 14.88 -20.40 -3.60
CA PHE A 17 13.47 -20.28 -3.20
C PHE A 17 13.26 -19.32 -2.03
N SER A 18 14.23 -19.25 -1.09
CA SER A 18 14.19 -18.36 0.07
C SER A 18 14.38 -16.88 -0.29
N LEU A 19 15.12 -16.57 -1.38
CA LEU A 19 15.28 -15.19 -1.85
C LEU A 19 13.97 -14.60 -2.41
N SER A 20 13.10 -15.42 -2.99
CA SER A 20 11.79 -14.99 -3.53
C SER A 20 10.85 -14.44 -2.45
N ALA A 21 11.00 -14.88 -1.20
CA ALA A 21 10.16 -14.44 -0.08
C ALA A 21 10.52 -13.04 0.45
N LEU A 22 11.73 -12.54 0.18
CA LEU A 22 12.21 -11.23 0.62
C LEU A 22 11.83 -10.09 -0.37
N GLY A 23 11.25 -10.41 -1.52
CA GLY A 23 10.94 -9.44 -2.59
C GLY A 23 9.56 -8.76 -2.50
N GLN A 24 8.73 -9.08 -1.51
CA GLN A 24 7.34 -8.61 -1.41
C GLN A 24 7.17 -7.58 -0.29
N GLN A 25 8.08 -6.60 -0.16
CA GLN A 25 7.89 -5.52 0.82
C GLN A 25 6.80 -4.56 0.33
N GLN A 26 5.56 -4.82 0.74
CA GLN A 26 4.41 -3.98 0.44
C GLN A 26 4.14 -3.03 1.62
N GLY A 27 4.04 -1.74 1.33
CA GLY A 27 3.65 -0.69 2.27
C GLY A 27 2.13 -0.57 2.42
N THR A 28 1.74 0.17 3.45
CA THR A 28 0.35 0.53 3.73
C THR A 28 0.27 2.03 4.04
N VAL A 29 -0.70 2.71 3.44
CA VAL A 29 -1.07 4.09 3.78
C VAL A 29 -2.43 4.04 4.44
N SER A 30 -2.53 4.58 5.66
CA SER A 30 -3.78 4.67 6.41
C SER A 30 -3.91 6.03 7.08
N GLY A 31 -5.14 6.46 7.32
CA GLY A 31 -5.41 7.71 8.00
C GLY A 31 -6.87 7.87 8.36
N GLN A 32 -7.21 9.03 8.91
CA GLN A 32 -8.57 9.41 9.27
C GLN A 32 -8.88 10.79 8.69
N VAL A 33 -10.06 10.94 8.11
CA VAL A 33 -10.58 12.21 7.59
C VAL A 33 -11.54 12.80 8.60
N GLN A 34 -11.25 14.01 9.04
CA GLN A 34 -12.08 14.79 9.95
C GLN A 34 -12.39 16.16 9.33
N ASP A 35 -13.50 16.77 9.73
CA ASP A 35 -13.81 18.16 9.39
C ASP A 35 -13.11 19.15 10.34
N GLU A 36 -13.31 20.45 10.12
CA GLU A 36 -12.70 21.51 10.92
C GLU A 36 -13.15 21.51 12.40
N LEU A 37 -14.26 20.83 12.70
CA LEU A 37 -14.79 20.67 14.06
C LEU A 37 -14.31 19.37 14.71
N GLY A 38 -13.50 18.57 14.01
CA GLY A 38 -12.98 17.27 14.46
C GLY A 38 -13.96 16.11 14.29
N ALA A 39 -15.08 16.29 13.58
CA ALA A 39 -16.03 15.21 13.32
C ALA A 39 -15.53 14.32 12.18
N ALA A 40 -15.72 13.01 12.31
CA ALA A 40 -15.32 12.05 11.29
C ALA A 40 -16.13 12.23 9.99
N VAL A 41 -15.43 12.32 8.85
CA VAL A 41 -16.07 12.44 7.54
C VAL A 41 -16.24 11.07 6.90
N VAL A 42 -17.49 10.60 6.84
CA VAL A 42 -17.87 9.31 6.25
C VAL A 42 -18.06 9.45 4.74
N GLY A 43 -17.58 8.47 3.98
CA GLY A 43 -17.76 8.44 2.51
C GLY A 43 -16.88 9.43 1.75
N ALA A 44 -15.86 10.01 2.40
CA ALA A 44 -14.85 10.81 1.72
C ALA A 44 -14.11 9.95 0.70
N THR A 45 -14.01 10.44 -0.54
CA THR A 45 -13.29 9.73 -1.61
C THR A 45 -11.79 9.97 -1.45
N VAL A 46 -11.05 8.92 -1.13
CA VAL A 46 -9.59 8.93 -1.03
C VAL A 46 -9.03 8.34 -2.31
N THR A 47 -8.11 9.07 -2.94
CA THR A 47 -7.43 8.68 -4.18
C THR A 47 -5.93 8.67 -3.93
N VAL A 48 -5.29 7.52 -4.14
CA VAL A 48 -3.86 7.32 -3.97
C VAL A 48 -3.25 7.05 -5.33
N VAL A 49 -2.34 7.91 -5.76
CA VAL A 49 -1.67 7.85 -7.06
C VAL A 49 -0.21 7.49 -6.85
N ASN A 50 0.25 6.42 -7.50
CA ASN A 50 1.65 5.98 -7.42
C ASN A 50 2.55 6.79 -8.38
N PRO A 51 3.89 6.67 -8.28
CA PRO A 51 4.82 7.37 -9.17
C PRO A 51 4.63 7.08 -10.67
N GLU A 52 4.02 5.93 -10.99
CA GLU A 52 3.77 5.47 -12.36
C GLU A 52 2.39 5.94 -12.88
N GLY A 53 1.64 6.72 -12.09
CA GLY A 53 0.30 7.21 -12.44
C GLY A 53 -0.84 6.21 -12.20
N ARG A 54 -0.58 5.05 -11.60
CA ARG A 54 -1.64 4.10 -11.19
C ARG A 54 -2.43 4.67 -10.03
N VAL A 55 -3.74 4.64 -10.19
CA VAL A 55 -4.70 5.18 -9.23
C VAL A 55 -5.36 4.06 -8.43
N ARG A 56 -5.48 4.27 -7.12
CA ARG A 56 -6.35 3.48 -6.24
C ARG A 56 -7.33 4.40 -5.53
N THR A 57 -8.61 4.05 -5.56
CA THR A 57 -9.68 4.84 -4.95
C THR A 57 -10.43 4.02 -3.93
N LEU A 58 -10.75 4.63 -2.79
CA LEU A 58 -11.55 4.06 -1.73
C LEU A 58 -12.36 5.16 -1.03
N THR A 59 -13.33 4.76 -0.22
CA THR A 59 -14.12 5.67 0.61
C THR A 59 -13.84 5.45 2.08
N THR A 60 -13.85 6.52 2.87
CA THR A 60 -13.71 6.42 4.34
C THR A 60 -14.89 5.68 4.98
N ASN A 61 -14.62 4.97 6.06
CA ASN A 61 -15.62 4.22 6.83
C ASN A 61 -16.44 5.14 7.78
N GLN A 62 -17.29 4.55 8.63
CA GLN A 62 -18.11 5.28 9.62
C GLN A 62 -17.31 6.07 10.67
N ARG A 63 -16.03 5.77 10.84
CA ARG A 63 -15.10 6.49 11.72
C ARG A 63 -14.23 7.48 10.94
N GLY A 64 -14.49 7.68 9.64
CA GLY A 64 -13.67 8.52 8.77
C GLY A 64 -12.32 7.89 8.41
N GLU A 65 -12.09 6.62 8.74
CA GLU A 65 -10.80 5.96 8.53
C GLU A 65 -10.70 5.37 7.11
N PHE A 66 -9.48 5.33 6.58
CA PHE A 66 -9.15 4.67 5.32
C PHE A 66 -7.83 3.91 5.43
N THR A 67 -7.69 2.82 4.68
CA THR A 67 -6.47 2.01 4.61
C THR A 67 -6.27 1.49 3.20
N VAL A 68 -5.08 1.75 2.64
CA VAL A 68 -4.61 1.26 1.35
C VAL A 68 -3.36 0.43 1.57
N SER A 69 -3.50 -0.89 1.54
CA SER A 69 -2.41 -1.84 1.68
C SER A 69 -1.88 -2.28 0.32
N GLY A 70 -0.76 -2.99 0.28
CA GLY A 70 -0.25 -3.56 -0.96
C GLY A 70 0.39 -2.52 -1.89
N LEU A 71 0.97 -1.47 -1.31
CA LEU A 71 1.63 -0.41 -2.05
C LEU A 71 3.10 -0.76 -2.26
N VAL A 72 3.58 -0.65 -3.49
CA VAL A 72 5.02 -0.77 -3.73
C VAL A 72 5.73 0.45 -3.14
N PRO A 73 6.99 0.32 -2.67
CA PRO A 73 7.76 1.47 -2.20
C PRO A 73 7.83 2.57 -3.27
N GLY A 74 7.60 3.82 -2.87
CA GLY A 74 7.56 4.96 -3.78
C GLY A 74 6.91 6.18 -3.13
N ILE A 75 6.94 7.30 -3.84
CA ILE A 75 6.27 8.55 -3.45
C ILE A 75 4.85 8.52 -3.99
N TYR A 76 3.86 8.82 -3.16
CA TYR A 76 2.46 8.76 -3.55
C TYR A 76 1.78 10.09 -3.32
N THR A 77 0.97 10.50 -4.29
CA THR A 77 0.01 11.58 -4.10
C THR A 77 -1.26 11.01 -3.48
N VAL A 78 -1.68 11.58 -2.35
CA VAL A 78 -2.95 11.26 -1.70
C VAL A 78 -3.87 12.46 -1.86
N ARG A 79 -5.02 12.24 -2.50
CA ARG A 79 -6.06 13.25 -2.70
C ARG A 79 -7.35 12.82 -2.02
N ILE A 80 -7.97 13.73 -1.29
CA ILE A 80 -9.22 13.49 -0.56
C ILE A 80 -10.27 14.47 -1.10
N ALA A 81 -11.42 13.94 -1.48
CA ALA A 81 -12.54 14.71 -2.02
C ALA A 81 -13.85 14.37 -1.29
N VAL A 82 -14.59 15.41 -0.93
CA VAL A 82 -15.90 15.32 -0.27
C VAL A 82 -16.83 16.34 -0.96
N PRO A 83 -18.09 15.98 -1.28
CA PRO A 83 -19.01 16.93 -1.88
C PRO A 83 -19.16 18.20 -1.03
N ASN A 84 -19.04 19.37 -1.65
CA ASN A 84 -19.14 20.69 -1.01
C ASN A 84 -18.01 21.05 -0.04
N PHE A 85 -16.90 20.31 -0.04
CA PHE A 85 -15.67 20.68 0.67
C PHE A 85 -14.55 20.97 -0.33
N ALA A 86 -13.54 21.72 0.13
CA ALA A 86 -12.29 21.86 -0.59
C ALA A 86 -11.59 20.49 -0.71
N ILE A 87 -10.90 20.29 -1.83
CA ILE A 87 -10.08 19.10 -2.05
C ILE A 87 -8.79 19.24 -1.24
N TYR A 88 -8.42 18.18 -0.52
CA TYR A 88 -7.13 18.06 0.12
C TYR A 88 -6.18 17.20 -0.73
N GLU A 89 -4.92 17.59 -0.86
CA GLU A 89 -3.90 16.84 -1.60
C GLU A 89 -2.54 16.90 -0.88
N ASN A 90 -1.85 15.76 -0.81
CA ASN A 90 -0.50 15.65 -0.23
C ASN A 90 0.40 14.77 -1.10
N ASN A 91 1.65 15.21 -1.33
CA ASN A 91 2.67 14.52 -2.13
C ASN A 91 3.82 13.99 -1.27
#